data_AF-A0A838X015-F1
#
_entry.id   AF-A0A838X015-F1
#
_cell.length_a   1.000
_cell.length_b   1.000
_cell.length_c   1.000
_cell.angle_alpha   90.00
_cell.angle_beta   90.00
_cell.angle_gamma   90.00
#
_symmetry.space_group_name_H-M   'P 1'
#
loop_
_entity.id
_entity.type
_entity.pdbx_description
1 polymer ?
#
loop_
_entity_poly.entity_id
_entity_poly.type
_entity_poly.pdbx_seq_one_letter_code
_entity_poly.pdbx_strand_id
1 'polypeptide(L)' 'VPRPPNALTYAKGERVTVQFASPEVFEVDGDPVGRVRTVEIDIKPGALKVRV' A
#
# COMPACT_ATOMS: atom_id res chain seq x y z
N VAL A 1 3.63 -9.92 -26.15
CA VAL A 1 4.99 -9.37 -25.92
C VAL A 1 5.38 -9.69 -24.49
N PRO A 2 6.50 -10.38 -24.22
CA PRO A 2 6.95 -10.64 -22.85
C PRO A 2 7.22 -9.31 -22.13
N ARG A 3 6.83 -9.20 -20.86
CA ARG A 3 7.01 -7.98 -20.09
C ARG A 3 8.49 -7.87 -19.65
N PRO A 4 9.12 -6.69 -19.75
CA PRO A 4 10.50 -6.54 -19.29
C PRO A 4 10.62 -6.80 -17.78
N PRO A 5 11.73 -7.42 -17.33
CA PRO A 5 12.02 -7.53 -15.91
C PRO A 5 12.08 -6.13 -15.30
N ASN A 6 11.42 -5.93 -14.16
CA ASN A 6 11.26 -4.64 -13.46
C ASN A 6 10.23 -3.67 -14.05
N ALA A 7 9.32 -4.15 -14.91
CA ALA A 7 8.16 -3.34 -15.28
C ALA A 7 7.27 -3.06 -14.06
N LEU A 8 7.00 -1.78 -13.79
CA LEU A 8 6.03 -1.39 -12.77
C LEU A 8 4.65 -1.96 -13.11
N THR A 9 4.02 -2.57 -12.12
CA THR A 9 2.64 -3.05 -12.24
C THR A 9 1.72 -2.05 -11.58
N TYR A 10 0.73 -1.58 -12.35
CA TYR A 10 -0.34 -0.75 -11.85
C TYR A 10 -1.62 -1.57 -11.68
N ALA A 11 -2.25 -1.45 -10.52
CA ALA A 11 -3.54 -2.04 -10.20
C ALA A 11 -4.40 -1.04 -9.41
N LYS A 12 -5.73 -1.19 -9.48
CA LYS A 12 -6.72 -0.41 -8.71
C LYS A 12 -7.61 -1.36 -7.93
N GLY A 13 -8.00 -0.97 -6.72
CA GLY A 13 -8.91 -1.73 -5.86
C GLY A 13 -9.21 -0.99 -4.56
N GLU A 14 -10.07 -1.56 -3.73
CA GLU A 14 -10.49 -0.99 -2.44
C GLU A 14 -9.77 -1.64 -1.25
N ARG A 15 -9.12 -2.79 -1.46
CA ARG A 15 -8.36 -3.51 -0.45
C ARG A 15 -7.04 -3.99 -1.04
N VAL A 16 -5.96 -3.86 -0.26
CA VAL A 16 -4.66 -4.45 -0.59
C VAL A 16 -4.05 -5.09 0.65
N THR A 17 -3.45 -6.26 0.45
CA THR A 17 -2.65 -6.95 1.45
C THR A 17 -1.23 -7.06 0.92
N VAL A 18 -0.26 -6.62 1.72
CA VAL A 18 1.17 -6.72 1.40
C VAL A 18 1.83 -7.65 2.41
N GLN A 19 2.62 -8.60 1.93
CA GLN A 19 3.41 -9.51 2.75
C GLN A 19 4.88 -9.38 2.38
N PHE A 20 5.72 -9.08 3.36
CA PHE A 20 7.16 -8.94 3.19
C PHE A 20 7.88 -10.22 3.63
N ALA A 21 8.95 -10.58 2.91
CA ALA A 21 9.79 -11.73 3.27
C ALA A 21 10.52 -11.53 4.62
N SER A 22 10.89 -10.27 4.92
CA SER A 22 11.50 -9.81 6.16
C SER A 22 10.71 -8.65 6.77
N PRO A 23 10.89 -8.32 8.07
CA PRO A 23 10.27 -7.12 8.64
C PRO A 23 10.84 -5.84 8.01
N GLU A 24 9.99 -5.10 7.30
CA GLU A 24 10.34 -3.84 6.63
C GLU A 24 9.74 -2.64 7.35
N VAL A 25 10.40 -1.47 7.26
CA VAL A 25 9.81 -0.21 7.74
C VAL A 25 8.63 0.14 6.84
N PHE A 26 7.48 0.40 7.45
CA PHE A 26 6.29 0.88 6.76
C PHE A 26 6.01 2.32 7.16
N GLU A 27 5.70 3.15 6.17
CA GLU A 27 5.40 4.57 6.34
C GLU A 27 3.95 4.84 5.95
N VAL A 28 3.28 5.67 6.73
CA VAL A 28 1.93 6.20 6.45
C VAL A 28 2.05 7.72 6.43
N ASP A 29 1.68 8.34 5.32
CA ASP A 29 1.78 9.80 5.12
C ASP A 29 3.17 10.40 5.37
N GLY A 30 4.23 9.58 5.24
CA GLY A 30 5.62 9.96 5.49
C GLY A 30 6.11 9.68 6.91
N ASP A 31 5.24 9.18 7.79
CA ASP A 31 5.59 8.83 9.17
C ASP A 31 5.81 7.31 9.33
N PRO A 32 6.94 6.87 9.91
CA PRO A 32 7.20 5.45 10.15
C PRO A 32 6.29 4.91 11.26
N VAL A 33 5.56 3.83 10.98
CA VAL A 33 4.69 3.16 11.97
C VAL A 33 5.34 1.93 12.62
N GLY A 34 6.58 1.61 12.23
CA GLY A 34 7.37 0.50 12.75
C GLY A 34 7.79 -0.50 11.68
N ARG A 35 8.33 -1.65 12.12
CA ARG A 35 8.74 -2.75 11.23
C ARG A 35 7.66 -3.82 11.19
N VAL A 36 7.14 -4.11 10.01
CA VAL A 36 6.00 -5.02 9.81
C VAL A 36 6.33 -6.10 8.79
N ARG A 37 5.70 -7.28 8.96
CA ARG A 37 5.74 -8.36 7.96
C ARG A 37 4.50 -8.37 7.07
N THR A 38 3.40 -7.79 7.54
CA THR A 38 2.13 -7.78 6.82
C THR A 38 1.43 -6.46 7.07
N VAL A 39 0.85 -5.91 6.01
CA VAL A 39 -0.02 -4.73 6.06
C VAL A 39 -1.30 -5.04 5.32
N GLU A 40 -2.43 -4.67 5.92
CA GLU A 40 -3.74 -4.69 5.29
C GLU A 40 -4.26 -3.25 5.21
N ILE A 41 -4.61 -2.82 4.00
CA ILE A 41 -5.11 -1.48 3.73
C ILE A 41 -6.50 -1.61 3.13
N ASP A 42 -7.47 -0.94 3.74
CA ASP A 42 -8.82 -0.80 3.21
C ASP A 42 -9.10 0.68 2.92
N ILE A 43 -9.57 0.98 1.71
CA ILE A 43 -10.10 2.29 1.37
C ILE A 43 -11.51 2.39 1.96
N LYS A 44 -11.78 3.48 2.70
CA LYS A 44 -13.10 3.76 3.27
C LYS A 44 -13.73 4.96 2.54
N PRO A 45 -14.60 4.74 1.54
CA PRO A 45 -15.19 5.81 0.75
C PRO A 45 -15.97 6.80 1.63
N GLY A 46 -15.73 8.10 1.44
CA GLY A 46 -16.44 9.14 2.19
C GLY A 46 -16.15 9.17 3.69
N ALA A 47 -15.05 8.56 4.16
CA ALA A 47 -14.68 8.55 5.58
C ALA A 47 -14.43 9.95 6.16
N LEU A 48 -14.10 10.94 5.33
CA LEU A 48 -13.87 12.32 5.74
C LEU A 48 -14.49 13.28 4.73
N LYS A 49 -15.21 14.30 5.24
CA LYS A 49 -15.66 15.45 4.45
C LYS A 49 -14.65 16.58 4.63
N VAL A 50 -14.09 17.04 3.52
CA VAL A 50 -13.11 18.13 3.48
C VAL A 50 -13.74 19.32 2.78
N ARG A 51 -13.48 20.54 3.26
CA ARG A 51 -13.80 21.76 2.50
C ARG A 51 -12.70 21.95 1.47
N VAL A 52 -13.10 22.00 0.20
CA VAL A 52 -12.22 22.25 -0.95
C VAL A 52 -12.42 23.66 -1.47
#